data_AF-A0A5D2A2K0-F1
#
_entry.id   AF-A0A5D2A2K0-F1
#
_cell.length_a   1.000
_cell.length_b   1.000
_cell.length_c   1.000
_cell.angle_alpha   90.00
_cell.angle_beta   90.00
_cell.angle_gamma   90.00
#
_symmetry.space_group_name_H-M   'P 1'
#
loop_
_entity.id
_entity.type
_entity.pdbx_description
1 polymer ?
#
loop_
_entity_poly.entity_id
_entity_poly.type
_entity_poly.pdbx_seq_one_letter_code
_entity_poly.pdbx_strand_id
1 'polypeptide(L)'
;MKKEDTVKLISAEGMEFVIDKEAAMVSQTIRNMLTSPGGFAEAEHGEVTFPEISAVILEKICQYFYWSLQYSRGKETEFHIEPELTLELMMAANYLHT
;
A
#
# COMPACT_ATOMS: atom_id res chain seq x y z
N MET A 1 15.12 6.39 -11.74
CA MET A 1 13.69 6.20 -11.42
C MET A 1 13.00 7.53 -11.69
N LYS A 2 11.99 7.57 -12.58
CA LYS A 2 11.23 8.81 -12.82
C LYS A 2 10.22 8.95 -11.67
N LYS A 3 9.97 10.18 -11.20
CA LYS A 3 8.99 10.47 -10.13
C LYS A 3 7.59 9.94 -10.42
N GLU A 4 7.26 9.69 -11.69
CA GLU A 4 5.95 9.19 -12.14
C GLU A 4 5.70 7.70 -11.84
N ASP A 5 6.73 6.93 -11.48
CA ASP A 5 6.64 5.47 -11.28
C ASP A 5 6.49 5.05 -9.81
N THR A 6 6.48 6.00 -8.88
CA THR A 6 6.40 5.73 -7.43
C THR A 6 5.25 6.49 -6.79
N VAL A 7 4.73 5.96 -5.69
CA VAL A 7 3.74 6.62 -4.84
C VAL A 7 4.24 6.66 -3.41
N LYS A 8 3.77 7.65 -2.66
CA LYS A 8 4.07 7.83 -1.24
C LYS A 8 2.85 7.44 -0.42
N LEU A 9 3.01 6.47 0.47
CA LEU A 9 2.00 6.09 1.46
C LEU A 9 2.40 6.67 2.81
N ILE A 10 1.50 7.36 3.50
CA ILE A 10 1.81 8.08 4.74
C ILE A 10 1.00 7.47 5.89
N SER A 11 1.67 7.04 6.96
CA SER A 11 1.02 6.43 8.13
C SER A 11 0.32 7.45 9.03
N ALA A 12 -0.40 6.97 10.04
CA ALA A 12 -1.07 7.79 11.06
C ALA A 12 -0.08 8.71 11.81
N GLU A 13 1.16 8.27 12.01
CA GLU A 13 2.24 9.02 12.64
C GLU A 13 2.98 9.96 11.68
N GLY A 14 2.59 9.97 10.40
CA GLY A 14 3.25 10.77 9.36
C GLY A 14 4.50 10.12 8.77
N MET A 15 4.74 8.83 9.01
CA MET A 15 5.87 8.13 8.39
C MET A 15 5.60 7.91 6.90
N GLU A 16 6.54 8.29 6.05
CA GLU A 16 6.42 8.19 4.60
C GLU A 16 7.08 6.90 4.06
N PHE A 17 6.31 6.13 3.28
CA PHE A 17 6.76 4.94 2.57
C PHE A 17 6.66 5.17 1.08
N VAL A 18 7.80 5.21 0.39
CA VAL A 18 7.85 5.37 -1.07
C VAL A 18 7.95 3.99 -1.71
N ILE A 19 6.95 3.62 -2.50
CA ILE A 19 6.88 2.31 -3.18
C ILE A 19 6.58 2.47 -4.66
N ASP A 20 6.87 1.44 -5.45
CA ASP A 20 6.52 1.41 -6.87
C ASP A 20 5.00 1.48 -7.03
N LYS A 21 4.57 2.33 -7.97
CA LYS A 21 3.15 2.51 -8.29
C LYS A 21 2.50 1.17 -8.67
N GLU A 22 3.20 0.32 -9.41
CA GLU A 22 2.71 -1.01 -9.79
C GLU A 22 2.40 -1.89 -8.56
N ALA A 23 3.26 -1.87 -7.54
CA ALA A 23 3.02 -2.60 -6.30
C ALA A 23 1.82 -2.01 -5.53
N ALA A 24 1.74 -0.68 -5.43
CA ALA A 24 0.62 -0.01 -4.77
C ALA A 24 -0.75 -0.32 -5.41
N MET A 25 -0.76 -0.58 -6.73
CA MET A 25 -1.97 -0.96 -7.47
C MET A 25 -2.50 -2.35 -7.13
N VAL A 26 -1.80 -3.15 -6.31
CA VAL A 26 -2.37 -4.36 -5.70
C VAL A 26 -3.64 -4.02 -4.89
N SER A 27 -3.67 -2.87 -4.23
CA SER A 27 -4.87 -2.36 -3.55
C SER A 27 -5.83 -1.70 -4.53
N GLN A 28 -7.08 -2.18 -4.57
CA GLN A 28 -8.12 -1.52 -5.35
C GLN A 28 -8.49 -0.14 -4.76
N THR A 29 -8.43 0.02 -3.44
CA THR A 29 -8.68 1.30 -2.77
C THR A 29 -7.64 2.34 -3.17
N ILE A 30 -6.35 2.01 -3.10
CA ILE A 30 -5.26 2.91 -3.52
C ILE A 30 -5.37 3.23 -5.02
N ARG A 31 -5.65 2.23 -5.85
CA ARG A 31 -5.89 2.43 -7.28
C ARG A 31 -6.98 3.47 -7.52
N ASN A 32 -8.13 3.31 -6.86
CA ASN A 32 -9.24 4.24 -7.00
C ASN A 32 -8.87 5.65 -6.54
N MET A 33 -8.13 5.80 -5.44
CA MET A 33 -7.66 7.10 -4.96
C MET A 33 -6.76 7.81 -5.97
N LEU A 34 -5.84 7.07 -6.61
CA LEU A 34 -4.87 7.62 -7.54
C LEU A 34 -5.41 7.85 -8.97
N THR A 35 -6.49 7.15 -9.37
CA THR A 35 -7.02 7.24 -10.74
C THR A 35 -8.38 7.93 -10.84
N SER A 36 -9.04 8.25 -9.72
CA SER A 36 -10.37 8.86 -9.77
C SER A 36 -10.30 10.31 -10.26
N PRO A 37 -11.14 10.72 -11.23
CA PRO A 37 -11.12 12.07 -11.82
C PRO A 37 -11.52 13.22 -10.87
N GLY A 38 -11.74 12.94 -9.58
CA GLY A 38 -12.01 13.92 -8.53
C GLY A 38 -10.97 13.95 -7.39
N GLY A 39 -10.00 13.04 -7.36
CA GLY A 39 -8.92 12.96 -6.36
C GLY A 39 -7.69 13.77 -6.79
N PHE A 40 -7.90 15.03 -7.17
CA PHE A 40 -6.89 15.84 -7.87
C PHE A 40 -5.59 15.99 -7.06
N ALA A 41 -5.65 16.07 -5.72
CA ALA A 41 -4.45 16.25 -4.90
C ALA A 41 -3.61 14.97 -4.83
N GLU A 42 -4.25 13.82 -4.59
CA GLU A 42 -3.60 12.51 -4.45
C GLU A 42 -3.06 12.01 -5.80
N ALA A 43 -3.81 12.22 -6.89
CA ALA A 43 -3.39 11.83 -8.23
C ALA A 43 -2.25 12.71 -8.78
N GLU A 44 -2.23 14.01 -8.45
CA GLU A 44 -1.21 14.96 -8.90
C GLU A 44 0.13 14.77 -8.15
N HIS A 45 0.08 14.49 -6.85
CA HIS A 45 1.29 14.34 -6.02
C HIS A 45 1.73 12.87 -5.85
N GLY A 46 0.84 11.91 -6.15
CA GLY A 46 1.11 10.48 -5.94
C GLY A 46 1.20 10.12 -4.47
N GLU A 47 0.50 10.85 -3.59
CA GLU A 47 0.55 10.69 -2.13
C GLU A 47 -0.80 10.21 -1.60
N VAL A 48 -0.78 9.23 -0.69
CA VAL A 48 -1.96 8.68 -0.03
C VAL A 48 -1.70 8.61 1.47
N THR A 49 -2.59 9.22 2.26
CA THR A 49 -2.47 9.28 3.72
C THR A 49 -3.46 8.34 4.39
N PHE A 50 -2.98 7.57 5.36
CA PHE A 50 -3.76 6.63 6.15
C PHE A 50 -3.80 7.06 7.63
N PRO A 51 -4.79 7.85 8.05
CA PRO A 51 -4.85 8.40 9.40
C PRO A 51 -5.09 7.36 10.50
N GLU A 52 -5.52 6.15 10.13
CA GLU A 52 -5.85 5.06 11.07
C GLU A 52 -4.89 3.87 10.98
N ILE A 53 -3.90 3.90 10.07
CA ILE A 53 -2.93 2.81 9.89
C ILE A 53 -1.59 3.24 10.47
N SER A 54 -1.12 2.53 11.50
CA SER A 54 0.17 2.78 12.12
C SER A 54 1.33 2.48 11.16
N ALA A 55 2.49 3.08 11.43
CA ALA A 55 3.69 2.90 10.59
C ALA A 55 4.11 1.43 10.47
N VAL A 56 4.03 0.66 11.56
CA VAL A 56 4.38 -0.77 11.59
C VAL A 56 3.46 -1.58 10.68
N ILE A 57 2.16 -1.29 10.70
CA ILE A 57 1.18 -1.98 9.86
C ILE A 57 1.34 -1.55 8.40
N LEU A 58 1.57 -0.26 8.14
CA LEU A 58 1.77 0.25 6.78
C LEU A 58 3.05 -0.30 6.14
N GLU A 59 4.13 -0.47 6.91
CA GLU A 59 5.34 -1.13 6.46
C GLU A 59 5.06 -2.56 6.00
N LYS A 60 4.32 -3.34 6.81
CA LYS A 60 3.98 -4.72 6.47
C LYS A 60 3.04 -4.81 5.25
N ILE A 61 2.12 -3.87 5.09
CA ILE A 61 1.29 -3.73 3.89
C ILE A 61 2.15 -3.46 2.64
N CYS A 62 3.15 -2.59 2.74
CA CYS A 62 4.08 -2.34 1.64
C CYS A 62 4.83 -3.61 1.23
N GLN A 63 5.30 -4.39 2.22
CA GLN A 63 5.94 -5.68 1.96
C GLN A 63 4.97 -6.66 1.27
N TYR A 64 3.71 -6.72 1.72
CA TYR A 64 2.67 -7.54 1.11
C TYR A 64 2.43 -7.16 -0.35
N PHE A 65 2.37 -5.87 -0.70
CA PHE A 65 2.17 -5.43 -2.09
C PHE A 65 3.26 -5.97 -3.03
N TYR A 66 4.52 -5.85 -2.62
CA TYR A 66 5.61 -6.42 -3.40
C TYR A 66 5.54 -7.93 -3.46
N TRP A 67 5.26 -8.60 -2.34
CA TRP A 67 5.11 -10.06 -2.32
C TRP A 67 4.00 -10.52 -3.26
N SER A 68 2.82 -9.91 -3.21
CA SER A 68 1.66 -10.23 -4.04
C SER A 68 1.94 -10.02 -5.52
N LEU A 69 2.65 -8.93 -5.87
CA LEU A 69 3.10 -8.69 -7.23
C LEU A 69 4.07 -9.77 -7.73
N GLN A 70 5.02 -10.22 -6.89
CA GLN A 70 5.93 -11.30 -7.27
C GLN A 70 5.23 -12.65 -7.34
N TYR A 71 4.30 -12.92 -6.42
CA TYR A 71 3.51 -14.15 -6.39
C TYR A 71 2.65 -14.29 -7.64
N SER A 72 1.96 -13.21 -8.06
CA SER A 72 1.19 -13.19 -9.31
C SER A 72 2.05 -13.38 -10.58
N ARG A 73 3.36 -13.09 -10.49
CA ARG A 73 4.35 -13.36 -11.56
C ARG A 73 4.96 -14.77 -11.50
N GLY A 74 4.43 -15.64 -10.63
CA GLY A 74 4.84 -17.05 -10.54
C GLY A 74 5.95 -17.32 -9.52
N LYS A 75 6.28 -16.38 -8.63
CA LYS A 75 7.24 -16.62 -7.55
C LYS A 75 6.54 -17.26 -6.35
N GLU A 76 6.81 -18.54 -6.10
CA GLU A 76 6.25 -19.27 -4.96
C GLU A 76 7.10 -19.04 -3.70
N THR A 77 6.72 -18.05 -2.89
CA THR A 77 7.34 -17.75 -1.60
C THR A 77 6.30 -17.52 -0.53
N GLU A 78 6.61 -17.83 0.72
CA GLU A 78 5.72 -17.55 1.86
C GLU A 78 5.80 -16.07 2.29
N PHE A 79 4.67 -15.53 2.76
CA PHE A 79 4.61 -14.23 3.40
C PHE A 79 4.34 -14.42 4.89
N HIS A 80 5.35 -14.16 5.72
CA HIS A 80 5.24 -14.34 7.16
C HIS A 80 4.57 -13.13 7.82
N ILE A 81 3.58 -13.39 8.66
CA ILE A 81 2.89 -12.38 9.47
C ILE A 81 3.08 -12.72 10.94
N GLU A 82 3.58 -11.76 11.70
CA GLU A 82 3.75 -11.83 13.14
C GLU A 82 2.36 -11.90 13.81
N PRO A 83 2.12 -12.84 14.74
CA PRO A 83 0.82 -13.04 15.36
C PRO A 83 0.20 -11.75 15.92
N GLU A 84 1.03 -10.88 16.49
CA GLU A 84 0.64 -9.62 17.12
C GLU A 84 0.06 -8.61 16.12
N LEU A 85 0.43 -8.69 14.84
CA LEU A 85 -0.02 -7.77 13.79
C LEU A 85 -1.28 -8.25 13.06
N THR A 86 -1.69 -9.50 13.29
CA THR A 86 -2.72 -10.19 12.48
C THR A 86 -4.04 -9.44 12.43
N LEU A 87 -4.54 -8.96 13.57
CA LEU A 87 -5.86 -8.32 13.65
C LEU A 87 -5.88 -6.99 12.89
N GLU A 88 -4.87 -6.15 13.10
CA GLU A 88 -4.74 -4.86 12.43
C GLU A 88 -4.53 -5.03 10.93
N LEU A 89 -3.70 -5.98 10.52
CA LEU A 89 -3.50 -6.31 9.10
C LEU A 89 -4.78 -6.82 8.44
N MET A 90 -5.60 -7.60 9.14
CA MET A 90 -6.87 -8.08 8.60
C MET A 90 -7.85 -6.92 8.36
N MET A 91 -7.93 -5.98 9.31
CA MET A 91 -8.76 -4.77 9.15
C MET A 91 -8.26 -3.90 8.00
N ALA A 92 -6.94 -3.70 7.90
CA ALA A 92 -6.33 -2.94 6.83
C ALA A 92 -6.51 -3.60 5.46
N ALA A 93 -6.39 -4.93 5.36
CA ALA A 93 -6.62 -5.66 4.12
C ALA A 93 -8.08 -5.51 3.63
N ASN A 94 -9.04 -5.58 4.56
CA ASN A 94 -10.45 -5.33 4.24
C ASN A 94 -10.67 -3.89 3.75
N TYR A 95 -10.04 -2.89 4.38
CA TYR A 95 -10.11 -1.49 3.94
C TYR A 95 -9.45 -1.25 2.57
N LEU A 96 -8.29 -1.88 2.33
CA LEU A 96 -7.51 -1.71 1.11
C LEU A 96 -8.04 -2.55 -0.06
N HIS A 97 -9.00 -3.45 0.17
CA HIS A 97 -9.51 -4.40 -0.80
C HIS A 97 -8.39 -5.16 -1.52
N THR A 98 -7.64 -5.94 -0.74
CA THR A 98 -6.42 -6.65 -1.17
C THR A 98 -6.44 -8.13 -0.82
#